data_AF-A0A9N9C3Q0-F1
#
_entry.id   AF-A0A9N9C3Q0-F1
#
_cell.length_a   1.000
_cell.length_b   1.000
_cell.length_c   1.000
_cell.angle_alpha   90.00
_cell.angle_beta   90.00
_cell.angle_gamma   90.00
#
_symmetry.space_group_name_H-M   'P 1'
#
loop_
_entity.id
_entity.type
_entity.pdbx_description
1 polymer ?
#
loop_
_entity_poly.entity_id
_entity_poly.type
_entity_poly.pdbx_seq_one_letter_code
_entity_poly.pdbx_strand_id
1 'polypeptide(L)'
;MVNNDPNDKQNTGMSAAQGCKSYVFHADKNTSLRLIDTPGIGDARGIDQEKKNFENILKYISQHKHLNRICILLKPNNARLN
;
A
#
# COMPACT_ATOMS: atom_id res chain seq x y z
N MET A 1 -15.90 4.04 -14.81
CA MET A 1 -15.19 2.82 -15.23
C MET A 1 -14.91 2.02 -13.97
N VAL A 2 -15.46 0.82 -13.84
CA VAL A 2 -15.08 -0.07 -12.74
C VAL A 2 -13.76 -0.72 -13.13
N ASN A 3 -12.70 -0.47 -12.37
CA ASN A 3 -11.44 -1.18 -12.55
C ASN A 3 -11.68 -2.63 -12.12
N ASN A 4 -11.55 -3.59 -13.04
CA ASN A 4 -11.62 -5.03 -12.75
C ASN A 4 -10.27 -5.58 -12.23
N ASP A 5 -9.40 -4.74 -11.64
CA ASP A 5 -8.18 -5.25 -11.02
C ASP A 5 -8.60 -6.05 -9.78
N PRO A 6 -8.34 -7.37 -9.72
CA PRO A 6 -8.72 -8.19 -8.56
C PRO A 6 -8.02 -7.72 -7.26
N ASN A 7 -6.96 -6.91 -7.37
CA ASN A 7 -6.30 -6.27 -6.24
C ASN A 7 -7.01 -5.02 -5.74
N ASP A 8 -7.95 -4.44 -6.49
CA ASP A 8 -8.72 -3.25 -6.14
C ASP A 8 -10.14 -3.66 -5.69
N LYS A 9 -10.44 -3.49 -4.40
CA LYS A 9 -11.77 -3.74 -3.84
C LYS A 9 -12.37 -2.48 -3.24
N GLN A 10 -13.60 -2.17 -3.63
CA GLN A 10 -14.34 -0.99 -3.17
C GLN A 10 -15.41 -1.33 -2.11
N ASN A 11 -15.17 -2.33 -1.26
CA ASN A 11 -16.10 -2.67 -0.19
C ASN A 11 -15.87 -1.77 1.04
N THR A 12 -16.97 -1.28 1.63
CA THR A 12 -16.93 -0.45 2.83
C THR A 12 -16.18 -1.15 3.97
N GLY A 13 -15.17 -0.50 4.52
CA GLY A 13 -14.38 -1.01 5.64
C GLY A 13 -13.17 -1.86 5.25
N MET A 14 -12.95 -2.15 3.97
CA MET A 14 -11.74 -2.84 3.50
C MET A 14 -10.73 -1.83 2.96
N SER A 15 -9.44 -2.14 3.08
CA SER A 15 -8.41 -1.46 2.29
C SER A 15 -8.70 -1.60 0.80
N ALA A 16 -8.45 -0.57 0.00
CA ALA A 16 -8.69 -0.64 -1.45
C ALA A 16 -7.77 -1.67 -2.12
N ALA A 17 -6.46 -1.53 -1.93
CA ALA A 17 -5.48 -2.53 -2.32
C ALA A 17 -5.55 -3.76 -1.39
N GLN A 18 -5.60 -4.97 -1.97
CA GLN A 18 -5.61 -6.24 -1.22
C GLN A 18 -4.20 -6.84 -1.01
N GLY A 19 -3.23 -6.45 -1.83
CA GLY A 19 -1.83 -6.85 -1.74
C GLY A 19 -0.89 -5.78 -2.30
N CYS A 20 0.39 -5.92 -1.98
CA CYS A 20 1.44 -5.00 -2.42
C CYS A 20 1.71 -5.15 -3.92
N LYS A 21 1.83 -4.02 -4.63
CA LYS A 21 2.10 -3.98 -6.06
C LYS A 21 3.15 -2.92 -6.37
N SER A 22 4.10 -3.25 -7.25
CA SER A 22 5.12 -2.32 -7.71
C SER A 22 4.76 -1.73 -9.06
N TYR A 23 4.93 -0.43 -9.19
CA TYR A 23 4.91 0.30 -10.46
C TYR A 23 6.29 0.93 -10.67
N VAL A 24 6.91 0.65 -11.82
CA VAL A 24 8.26 1.15 -12.13
C VAL A 24 8.16 2.20 -13.21
N PHE A 25 8.71 3.38 -12.92
CA PHE A 25 8.81 4.50 -13.83
C PHE A 25 10.29 4.78 -14.10
N HIS A 26 10.66 4.98 -15.36
CA HIS A 26 12.02 5.35 -15.72
C HIS A 26 12.08 6.87 -15.81
N ALA A 27 12.76 7.51 -14.85
CA ALA A 27 12.91 8.96 -14.82
C ALA A 27 13.97 9.43 -15.82
N ASP A 28 15.05 8.66 -15.96
CA ASP A 28 16.10 8.83 -16.97
C ASP A 28 16.77 7.47 -17.28
N LYS A 29 17.89 7.47 -18.02
CA LYS A 29 18.61 6.23 -18.41
C LYS A 29 19.14 5.42 -17.23
N ASN A 30 19.47 6.07 -16.12
CA ASN A 30 20.12 5.47 -14.96
C ASN A 30 19.23 5.49 -13.70
N THR A 31 18.12 6.23 -13.73
CA THR A 31 17.23 6.39 -12.58
C THR A 31 15.88 5.75 -12.85
N SER A 32 15.53 4.76 -12.03
CA SER A 32 14.18 4.20 -11.97
C SER A 32 13.53 4.50 -10.62
N LEU A 33 12.27 4.90 -10.67
CA LEU A 33 11.40 5.10 -9.51
C LEU A 33 10.47 3.90 -9.39
N ARG A 34 10.57 3.16 -8.29
CA ARG A 34 9.61 2.12 -7.92
C ARG A 34 8.63 2.68 -6.90
N LEU A 35 7.38 2.83 -7.30
CA LEU A 35 6.28 3.10 -6.38
C LEU A 35 5.71 1.76 -5.91
N ILE A 36 5.74 1.52 -4.61
CA ILE A 36 5.12 0.35 -4.00
C ILE A 36 3.79 0.81 -3.42
N ASP A 37 2.70 0.38 -4.06
CA ASP A 37 1.35 0.55 -3.54
C ASP A 37 1.06 -0.59 -2.57
N THR A 38 0.47 -0.27 -1.42
CA THR A 38 0.27 -1.22 -0.31
C THR A 38 -1.18 -1.20 0.15
N PRO A 39 -1.69 -2.31 0.69
CA PRO A 39 -2.93 -2.29 1.47
C PRO A 39 -2.85 -1.23 2.57
N GLY A 40 -3.97 -0.55 2.82
CA GLY A 40 -4.08 0.40 3.92
C GLY A 40 -3.93 -0.28 5.29
N ILE A 41 -3.38 0.49 6.23
CA ILE A 41 -3.36 0.22 7.66
C ILE A 41 -4.62 0.89 8.23
N GLY A 42 -5.41 0.19 9.05
CA GLY A 42 -6.78 0.63 9.42
C GLY A 42 -7.92 -0.06 8.67
N ASP A 43 -7.70 -1.31 8.26
CA ASP A 43 -8.76 -2.18 7.72
C ASP A 43 -9.80 -2.50 8.82
N ALA A 44 -11.05 -2.11 8.61
CA ALA A 44 -12.13 -2.25 9.60
C ALA A 44 -12.60 -3.70 9.79
N ARG A 45 -12.03 -4.66 9.04
CA ARG A 45 -12.20 -6.10 9.30
C ARG A 45 -11.52 -6.57 10.59
N GLY A 46 -10.74 -5.70 11.24
CA GLY A 46 -10.20 -5.92 12.59
C GLY A 46 -8.68 -6.14 12.63
N ILE A 47 -8.16 -6.23 13.85
CA ILE A 47 -6.72 -6.27 14.17
C ILE A 47 -5.98 -7.40 13.44
N ASP A 48 -6.61 -8.57 13.28
CA ASP A 48 -5.95 -9.71 12.62
C ASP A 48 -5.73 -9.47 11.12
N GLN A 49 -6.63 -8.74 10.46
CA GLN A 49 -6.44 -8.35 9.07
C GLN A 49 -5.37 -7.27 8.94
N GLU A 50 -5.33 -6.33 9.88
CA GLU A 50 -4.29 -5.31 9.95
C GLU A 50 -2.89 -5.93 10.13
N LYS A 51 -2.74 -6.92 11.03
CA LYS A 51 -1.49 -7.68 11.18
C LYS A 51 -1.07 -8.35 9.88
N LYS A 52 -1.99 -9.02 9.17
CA LYS A 52 -1.70 -9.64 7.87
C LYS A 52 -1.27 -8.61 6.83
N ASN A 53 -1.91 -7.44 6.79
CA ASN A 53 -1.53 -6.36 5.89
C ASN A 53 -0.10 -5.89 6.20
N PHE A 54 0.23 -5.66 7.47
CA PHE A 54 1.58 -5.30 7.91
C PHE A 54 2.63 -6.36 7.57
N GLU A 55 2.36 -7.63 7.87
CA GLU A 55 3.25 -8.74 7.54
C GLU A 55 3.52 -8.82 6.03
N ASN A 56 2.47 -8.65 5.20
CA ASN A 56 2.60 -8.61 3.75
C ASN A 56 3.45 -7.43 3.28
N ILE A 57 3.26 -6.25 3.86
CA ILE A 57 4.07 -5.05 3.54
C ILE A 57 5.53 -5.30 3.89
N LEU A 58 5.81 -5.78 5.10
CA LEU A 58 7.18 -6.06 5.58
C LEU A 58 7.86 -7.12 4.72
N LYS A 59 7.15 -8.20 4.38
CA LYS A 59 7.63 -9.26 3.49
C LYS A 59 7.91 -8.74 2.08
N TYR A 60 7.12 -7.79 1.58
CA TYR A 60 7.30 -7.23 0.24
C TYR A 60 8.51 -6.30 0.19
N ILE A 61 8.62 -5.36 1.13
CA ILE A 61 9.73 -4.40 1.13
C ILE A 61 11.08 -5.04 1.47
N SER A 62 11.09 -6.17 2.21
CA SER A 62 12.33 -6.90 2.54
C SER A 62 13.00 -7.54 1.32
N GLN A 63 12.29 -7.68 0.19
CA GLN A 63 12.84 -8.16 -1.07
C GLN A 63 13.71 -7.10 -1.76
N HIS A 64 13.71 -5.85 -1.27
CA HIS A 64 14.48 -4.75 -1.82
C HIS A 64 15.70 -4.43 -0.94
N LYS A 65 16.86 -4.29 -1.59
CA LYS A 65 18.12 -3.95 -0.90
C LYS A 65 18.06 -2.59 -0.19
N HIS A 66 17.31 -1.64 -0.76
CA HIS A 66 17.19 -0.29 -0.26
C HIS A 66 15.72 0.16 -0.29
N LEU A 67 15.29 0.82 0.79
CA LEU A 67 14.04 1.55 0.87
C LEU A 67 14.36 3.03 1.04
N ASN A 68 14.14 3.83 0.00
CA ASN A 68 14.61 5.22 0.00
C ASN A 68 13.66 6.19 0.71
N ARG A 69 12.34 6.00 0.58
CA ARG A 69 11.32 6.92 1.10
C ARG A 69 10.06 6.14 1.47
N ILE A 70 9.34 6.64 2.49
CA ILE A 70 8.01 6.17 2.87
C ILE A 70 7.05 7.35 2.71
N CYS A 71 5.94 7.12 2.03
CA CYS A 71 4.85 8.10 1.89
C CYS A 71 3.67 7.63 2.73
N ILE A 72 3.19 8.47 3.66
CA ILE A 72 2.04 8.17 4.50
C ILE A 72 0.88 9.05 4.04
N LEU A 73 -0.16 8.43 3.48
CA LEU A 73 -1.36 9.13 3.03
C LEU A 73 -2.43 9.08 4.13
N LEU A 74 -2.82 10.24 4.65
CA LEU A 74 -3.82 10.38 5.71
C LEU A 74 -5.08 11.06 5.15
N LYS A 75 -6.25 10.64 5.63
CA LYS A 75 -7.50 11.38 5.35
C LYS A 75 -7.40 12.77 6.01
N PRO A 76 -7.64 13.87 5.28
CA PRO A 76 -7.46 15.22 5.81
C PRO A 76 -8.33 15.49 7.05
N ASN A 77 -9.47 14.79 7.17
CA ASN A 77 -10.44 15.00 8.23
C ASN A 77 -10.23 14.09 9.45
N ASN A 78 -9.27 13.16 9.38
CA ASN A 78 -8.85 12.31 10.49
C ASN A 78 -7.45 12.74 10.94
N ALA A 79 -7.31 14.00 11.34
CA ALA A 79 -6.03 14.62 11.69
C ALA A 79 -5.43 14.13 13.02
N ARG A 80 -6.14 13.28 13.77
CA ARG A 80 -5.67 12.72 15.03
C ARG A 80 -5.33 11.25 14.84
N LEU A 81 -4.04 10.93 14.84
CA LEU A 81 -3.58 9.63 15.30
C LEU A 81 -3.83 9.61 16.82
N ASN A 82 -4.98 9.11 17.24
CA ASN A 82 -5.20 8.76 18.64
C ASN A 82 -4.65 7.36 18.90
#